data_AF-Q13ZC1-F1
#
_entry.id   AF-Q13ZC1-F1
#
_cell.length_a   1.000
_cell.length_b   1.000
_cell.length_c   1.000
_cell.angle_alpha   90.00
_cell.angle_beta   90.00
_cell.angle_gamma   90.00
#
_symmetry.space_group_name_H-M   'P 1'
#
loop_
_entity.id
_entity.type
_entity.pdbx_description
1 polymer ?
#
loop_
_entity_poly.entity_id
_entity_poly.type
_entity_poly.pdbx_seq_one_letter_code
_entity_poly.pdbx_strand_id
1 'polypeptide(L)'
;MKLAHSSVIVVAFAATAAHAQLNLLGVIQSAQSAIAQGTSSGKPDIPSGTALLQQAKGLAAQQVWAQKSSEAQQENAQDMATRQAQQNAFMQQQQAKDDAGQAAGDKRVRDAEEYHEKAQQESAQRAAQAATQARAACPELANKKLGLGAAMVTCKNKGMSEQQMMATFGDAPIAAQAYASAVVQDIYEDNVTSPRRGNDVSDYYDKCYRRGTPCPRPQW
;
A
#
# COMPACT_ATOMS: atom_id res chain seq x y z
N MET A 1 6.42 37.44 -22.25
CA MET A 1 4.95 37.35 -22.13
C MET A 1 4.39 36.56 -23.29
N LYS A 2 3.32 35.76 -23.03
CA LYS A 2 2.62 34.74 -23.87
C LYS A 2 3.16 33.30 -23.68
N LEU A 3 2.72 32.59 -22.62
CA LEU A 3 1.55 31.68 -22.51
C LEU A 3 1.81 30.35 -23.25
N ALA A 4 2.46 29.34 -22.62
CA ALA A 4 1.90 28.31 -21.71
C ALA A 4 0.84 27.42 -22.35
N HIS A 5 1.14 26.12 -22.55
CA HIS A 5 0.21 24.99 -22.50
C HIS A 5 0.99 23.70 -22.18
N SER A 6 1.17 23.45 -20.89
CA SER A 6 1.65 22.16 -20.36
C SER A 6 0.44 21.23 -20.23
N SER A 7 0.44 20.09 -20.92
CA SER A 7 -0.56 19.03 -20.71
C SER A 7 0.04 17.97 -19.80
N VAL A 8 -0.42 17.94 -18.54
CA VAL A 8 -0.15 16.88 -17.57
C VAL A 8 -1.30 15.88 -17.66
N ILE A 9 -1.02 14.64 -18.03
CA ILE A 9 -2.00 13.55 -17.95
C ILE A 9 -1.73 12.80 -16.64
N VAL A 10 -2.59 13.05 -15.65
CA VAL A 10 -2.66 12.28 -14.40
C VAL A 10 -3.58 11.09 -14.64
N VAL A 11 -3.05 9.87 -14.57
CA VAL A 11 -3.86 8.65 -14.56
C VAL A 11 -4.21 8.34 -13.10
N ALA A 12 -5.46 8.56 -12.73
CA ALA A 12 -6.01 8.22 -11.43
C ALA A 12 -6.51 6.76 -11.43
N PHE A 13 -5.90 5.91 -10.60
CA PHE A 13 -6.49 4.61 -10.25
C PHE A 13 -7.32 4.79 -8.99
N ALA A 14 -8.64 4.89 -9.17
CA ALA A 14 -9.61 4.81 -8.08
C ALA A 14 -10.00 3.33 -7.87
N ALA A 15 -9.62 2.78 -6.72
CA ALA A 15 -10.26 1.60 -6.15
C ALA A 15 -10.67 1.96 -4.71
N THR A 16 -11.88 2.51 -4.61
CA THR A 16 -12.57 2.77 -3.35
C THR A 16 -13.21 1.48 -2.84
N ALA A 17 -12.74 0.97 -1.70
CA ALA A 17 -13.52 0.06 -0.86
C ALA A 17 -13.29 0.45 0.60
N ALA A 18 -14.04 1.45 1.05
CA ALA A 18 -14.20 1.79 2.45
C ALA A 18 -15.25 0.83 3.05
N HIS A 19 -14.84 -0.03 3.98
CA HIS A 19 -15.78 -0.71 4.87
C HIS A 19 -16.06 0.20 6.06
N ALA A 20 -17.13 0.99 5.94
CA ALA A 20 -17.68 1.76 7.05
C ALA A 20 -18.30 0.80 8.07
N GLN A 21 -17.76 0.82 9.29
CA GLN A 21 -18.31 0.16 10.46
C GLN A 21 -19.58 0.90 10.91
N LEU A 22 -20.74 0.26 10.79
CA LEU A 22 -21.97 0.71 11.43
C LEU A 22 -21.98 0.22 12.88
N ASN A 23 -21.63 1.14 13.78
CA ASN A 23 -21.74 1.00 15.21
C ASN A 23 -23.15 1.44 15.63
N LEU A 24 -24.06 0.49 15.84
CA LEU A 24 -25.48 0.74 16.16
C LEU A 24 -25.99 -0.19 17.26
N LEU A 25 -25.29 -0.28 18.39
CA LEU A 25 -25.82 -0.88 19.62
C LEU A 25 -25.26 -0.16 20.86
N GLY A 26 -25.82 1.00 21.15
CA GLY A 26 -25.65 1.69 22.40
C GLY A 26 -26.93 2.48 22.70
N VAL A 27 -27.40 2.39 23.94
CA VAL A 27 -28.64 2.99 24.48
C VAL A 27 -29.88 2.10 24.34
N ILE A 28 -30.22 1.39 25.43
CA ILE A 28 -31.54 1.36 26.07
C ILE A 28 -31.42 0.59 27.40
N GLN A 29 -32.15 1.05 28.43
CA GLN A 29 -32.38 0.45 29.76
C GLN A 29 -31.39 0.76 30.89
N SER A 30 -31.26 2.05 31.21
CA SER A 30 -31.33 2.48 32.61
C SER A 30 -32.77 2.92 32.92
N ALA A 31 -33.18 2.76 34.20
CA ALA A 31 -34.48 3.10 34.79
C ALA A 31 -35.57 2.00 34.82
N GLN A 32 -35.39 1.01 35.71
CA GLN A 32 -36.51 0.42 36.46
C GLN A 32 -36.15 0.38 37.95
N SER A 33 -36.20 1.55 38.58
CA SER A 33 -36.12 1.71 40.03
C SER A 33 -37.21 2.71 40.45
N ALA A 34 -38.46 2.24 40.49
CA ALA A 34 -39.65 2.86 41.09
C ALA A 34 -40.80 1.93 40.63
N ILE A 35 -41.71 1.35 41.42
CA ILE A 35 -42.39 1.79 42.63
C ILE A 35 -42.84 0.50 43.34
N ALA A 36 -42.39 0.27 44.57
CA ALA A 36 -43.04 -0.67 45.48
C ALA A 36 -43.65 0.16 46.61
N GLN A 37 -44.86 0.70 46.39
CA GLN A 37 -45.67 1.34 47.41
C GLN A 37 -47.13 1.40 46.97
N GLY A 38 -48.03 0.94 47.86
CA GLY A 38 -49.47 0.82 47.65
C GLY A 38 -49.85 -0.63 47.35
N THR A 39 -50.55 -1.38 48.19
CA THR A 39 -51.65 -0.99 49.09
C THR A 39 -51.87 -2.12 50.10
N SER A 40 -51.89 -1.77 51.38
CA SER A 40 -52.44 -2.57 52.47
C SER A 40 -53.93 -2.25 52.62
N SER A 41 -54.79 -3.27 52.54
CA SER A 41 -56.15 -3.24 53.10
C SER A 41 -56.60 -4.67 53.35
N GLY A 42 -56.67 -5.04 54.63
CA GLY A 42 -57.06 -6.37 55.07
C GLY A 42 -56.77 -6.55 56.56
N LYS A 43 -57.67 -6.04 57.39
CA LYS A 43 -57.74 -6.30 58.84
C LYS A 43 -58.03 -7.80 59.06
N PRO A 44 -57.43 -8.46 60.07
CA PRO A 44 -58.25 -8.83 61.23
C PRO A 44 -57.56 -8.59 62.59
N ASP A 45 -58.38 -8.37 63.60
CA ASP A 45 -58.03 -8.09 64.99
C ASP A 45 -57.18 -9.20 65.65
N ILE A 46 -56.12 -8.81 66.39
CA ILE A 46 -55.33 -9.69 67.29
C ILE A 46 -55.09 -8.94 68.63
N PRO A 47 -55.15 -9.61 69.80
CA PRO A 47 -55.15 -8.95 71.11
C PRO A 47 -53.84 -8.24 71.45
N SER A 48 -53.94 -7.15 72.20
CA SER A 48 -52.92 -6.14 72.53
C SER A 48 -51.70 -6.59 73.38
N GLY A 49 -51.32 -7.86 73.37
CA GLY A 49 -50.17 -8.40 74.13
C GLY A 49 -48.93 -8.74 73.29
N THR A 50 -49.08 -9.01 71.98
CA THR A 50 -48.00 -9.51 71.10
C THR A 50 -47.44 -8.48 70.12
N ALA A 51 -48.11 -7.33 69.95
CA ALA A 51 -47.74 -6.30 68.97
C ALA A 51 -46.35 -5.67 69.22
N LEU A 52 -45.97 -5.47 70.49
CA LEU A 52 -44.68 -4.87 70.86
C LEU A 52 -43.49 -5.77 70.54
N LEU A 53 -43.65 -7.09 70.65
CA LEU A 53 -42.58 -8.06 70.41
C LEU A 53 -42.34 -8.30 68.91
N GLN A 54 -43.36 -8.12 68.08
CA GLN A 54 -43.28 -8.24 66.62
C GLN A 54 -42.73 -6.96 65.98
N GLN A 55 -43.03 -5.78 66.55
CA GLN A 55 -42.46 -4.50 66.13
C GLN A 55 -40.97 -4.36 66.49
N ALA A 56 -40.53 -4.87 67.65
CA ALA A 56 -39.12 -4.91 68.04
C ALA A 56 -38.28 -5.81 67.12
N LYS A 57 -38.84 -6.94 66.66
CA LYS A 57 -38.19 -7.81 65.67
C LYS A 57 -38.10 -7.15 64.28
N GLY A 58 -39.06 -6.32 63.90
CA GLY A 58 -39.03 -5.56 62.64
C GLY A 58 -37.93 -4.51 62.58
N LEU A 59 -37.68 -3.80 63.69
CA LEU A 59 -36.59 -2.80 63.80
C LEU A 59 -35.20 -3.44 63.77
N ALA A 60 -35.03 -4.58 64.45
CA ALA A 60 -33.78 -5.35 64.39
C ALA A 60 -33.53 -5.91 62.97
N ALA A 61 -34.57 -6.41 62.29
CA ALA A 61 -34.46 -6.87 60.92
C ALA A 61 -34.11 -5.74 59.94
N GLN A 62 -34.62 -4.52 60.16
CA GLN A 62 -34.34 -3.36 59.33
C GLN A 62 -32.89 -2.86 59.45
N GLN A 63 -32.30 -2.90 60.65
CA GLN A 63 -30.89 -2.56 60.86
C GLN A 63 -29.94 -3.58 60.23
N VAL A 64 -30.24 -4.87 60.36
CA VAL A 64 -29.48 -5.94 59.68
C VAL A 64 -29.57 -5.79 58.16
N TRP A 65 -30.73 -5.40 57.63
CA TRP A 65 -30.91 -5.16 56.20
C TRP A 65 -30.14 -3.91 55.72
N ALA A 66 -30.14 -2.83 56.50
CA ALA A 66 -29.37 -1.62 56.20
C ALA A 66 -27.86 -1.89 56.19
N GLN A 67 -27.34 -2.61 57.19
CA GLN A 67 -25.92 -2.98 57.27
C GLN A 67 -25.50 -3.89 56.11
N LYS A 68 -26.32 -4.91 55.82
CA LYS A 68 -26.09 -5.83 54.69
C LYS A 68 -26.20 -5.12 53.33
N SER A 69 -27.05 -4.10 53.22
CA SER A 69 -27.16 -3.28 52.01
C SER A 69 -25.93 -2.41 51.76
N SER A 70 -25.28 -1.89 52.82
CA SER A 70 -24.03 -1.14 52.69
C SER A 70 -22.84 -2.01 52.30
N GLU A 71 -22.74 -3.24 52.84
CA GLU A 71 -21.72 -4.21 52.43
C GLU A 71 -21.91 -4.63 50.96
N ALA A 72 -23.16 -4.91 50.56
CA ALA A 72 -23.48 -5.23 49.17
C ALA A 72 -23.20 -4.07 48.20
N GLN A 73 -23.33 -2.82 48.65
CA GLN A 73 -23.00 -1.63 47.84
C GLN A 73 -21.48 -1.47 47.65
N GLN A 74 -20.70 -1.80 48.68
CA GLN A 74 -19.24 -1.79 48.64
C GLN A 74 -18.67 -2.90 47.77
N GLU A 75 -19.20 -4.13 47.86
CA GLU A 75 -18.83 -5.24 46.98
C GLU A 75 -19.17 -4.94 45.52
N ASN A 76 -20.34 -4.35 45.23
CA ASN A 76 -20.70 -3.95 43.86
C ASN A 76 -19.76 -2.88 43.28
N ALA A 77 -19.32 -1.92 44.10
CA ALA A 77 -18.38 -0.89 43.68
C ALA A 77 -16.99 -1.49 43.39
N GLN A 78 -16.53 -2.45 44.21
CA GLN A 78 -15.29 -3.18 43.96
C GLN A 78 -15.38 -4.06 42.70
N ASP A 79 -16.47 -4.81 42.51
CA ASP A 79 -16.67 -5.65 41.33
C ASP A 79 -16.69 -4.83 40.04
N MET A 80 -17.35 -3.67 40.04
CA MET A 80 -17.31 -2.74 38.90
C MET A 80 -15.90 -2.21 38.62
N ALA A 81 -15.17 -1.80 39.66
CA ALA A 81 -13.79 -1.32 39.50
C ALA A 81 -12.86 -2.41 38.94
N THR A 82 -13.01 -3.65 39.41
CA THR A 82 -12.24 -4.81 38.91
C THR A 82 -12.61 -5.14 37.46
N ARG A 83 -13.89 -5.15 37.09
CA ARG A 83 -14.32 -5.36 35.70
C ARG A 83 -13.82 -4.26 34.77
N GLN A 84 -13.86 -3.00 35.21
CA GLN A 84 -13.37 -1.88 34.43
C GLN A 84 -11.84 -1.94 34.24
N ALA A 85 -11.10 -2.32 35.28
CA ALA A 85 -9.66 -2.54 35.19
C ALA A 85 -9.32 -3.69 34.23
N GLN A 86 -10.08 -4.80 34.26
CA GLN A 86 -9.89 -5.91 33.31
C GLN A 86 -10.21 -5.52 31.87
N GLN A 87 -11.28 -4.74 31.63
CA GLN A 87 -11.58 -4.22 30.29
C GLN A 87 -10.49 -3.30 29.77
N ASN A 88 -9.99 -2.39 30.61
CA ASN A 88 -8.89 -1.49 30.23
C ASN A 88 -7.60 -2.27 29.92
N ALA A 89 -7.27 -3.27 30.74
CA ALA A 89 -6.10 -4.13 30.50
C ALA A 89 -6.22 -4.92 29.19
N PHE A 90 -7.42 -5.43 28.89
CA PHE A 90 -7.69 -6.12 27.62
C PHE A 90 -7.54 -5.18 26.42
N MET A 91 -8.13 -3.98 26.48
CA MET A 91 -8.01 -2.96 25.42
C MET A 91 -6.55 -2.56 25.21
N GLN A 92 -5.79 -2.37 26.28
CA GLN A 92 -4.38 -1.98 26.21
C GLN A 92 -3.53 -3.11 25.60
N GLN A 93 -3.83 -4.37 25.93
CA GLN A 93 -3.18 -5.52 25.30
C GLN A 93 -3.53 -5.65 23.80
N GLN A 94 -4.77 -5.34 23.43
CA GLN A 94 -5.21 -5.34 22.03
C GLN A 94 -4.46 -4.27 21.23
N GLN A 95 -4.40 -3.03 21.74
CA GLN A 95 -3.66 -1.93 21.12
C GLN A 95 -2.18 -2.26 20.95
N ALA A 96 -1.52 -2.81 21.98
CA ALA A 96 -0.12 -3.20 21.88
C ALA A 96 0.15 -4.26 20.80
N LYS A 97 -0.81 -5.17 20.56
CA LYS A 97 -0.70 -6.17 19.48
C LYS A 97 -0.87 -5.53 18.11
N ASP A 98 -1.80 -4.59 17.98
CA ASP A 98 -2.04 -3.87 16.72
C ASP A 98 -0.84 -2.98 16.37
N ASP A 99 -0.29 -2.24 17.33
CA ASP A 99 0.93 -1.42 17.16
C ASP A 99 2.13 -2.28 16.77
N ALA A 100 2.31 -3.44 17.42
CA ALA A 100 3.37 -4.38 17.06
C ALA A 100 3.18 -4.96 15.64
N GLY A 101 1.93 -5.22 15.25
CA GLY A 101 1.57 -5.65 13.90
C GLY A 101 1.87 -4.59 12.84
N GLN A 102 1.55 -3.33 13.12
CA GLN A 102 1.85 -2.19 12.26
C GLN A 102 3.36 -1.98 12.11
N ALA A 103 4.11 -1.94 13.22
CA ALA A 103 5.56 -1.79 13.18
C ALA A 103 6.26 -2.92 12.39
N ALA A 104 5.78 -4.16 12.52
CA ALA A 104 6.26 -5.28 11.72
C ALA A 104 5.90 -5.15 10.23
N GLY A 105 4.72 -4.59 9.92
CA GLY A 105 4.29 -4.24 8.56
C GLY A 105 5.21 -3.21 7.92
N ASP A 106 5.43 -2.08 8.60
CA ASP A 106 6.25 -0.97 8.13
C ASP A 106 7.70 -1.40 7.89
N LYS A 107 8.25 -2.23 8.78
CA LYS A 107 9.58 -2.81 8.60
C LYS A 107 9.67 -3.62 7.30
N ARG A 108 8.67 -4.46 7.01
CA ARG A 108 8.67 -5.25 5.77
C ARG A 108 8.57 -4.40 4.52
N VAL A 109 7.78 -3.32 4.56
CA VAL A 109 7.68 -2.38 3.43
C VAL A 109 9.04 -1.72 3.20
N ARG A 110 9.67 -1.20 4.25
CA ARG A 110 11.00 -0.59 4.14
C ARG A 110 12.06 -1.57 3.63
N ASP A 111 12.10 -2.80 4.16
CA ASP A 111 13.05 -3.81 3.72
C ASP A 111 12.80 -4.20 2.24
N ALA A 112 11.54 -4.23 1.80
CA ALA A 112 11.18 -4.48 0.40
C ALA A 112 11.60 -3.30 -0.50
N GLU A 113 11.35 -2.07 -0.09
CA GLU A 113 11.79 -0.86 -0.80
C GLU A 113 13.32 -0.83 -0.94
N GLU A 114 14.07 -1.07 0.14
CA GLU A 114 15.54 -1.12 0.13
C GLU A 114 16.05 -2.23 -0.82
N TYR A 115 15.40 -3.40 -0.81
CA TYR A 115 15.72 -4.47 -1.74
C TYR A 115 15.47 -4.08 -3.20
N HIS A 116 14.32 -3.44 -3.48
CA HIS A 116 13.98 -2.96 -4.82
C HIS A 116 14.95 -1.88 -5.29
N GLU A 117 15.29 -0.91 -4.45
CA GLU A 117 16.26 0.14 -4.76
C GLU A 117 17.64 -0.45 -5.03
N LYS A 118 18.12 -1.38 -4.19
CA LYS A 118 19.41 -2.05 -4.40
C LYS A 118 19.42 -2.87 -5.68
N ALA A 119 18.38 -3.66 -5.93
CA ALA A 119 18.25 -4.43 -7.16
C ALA A 119 18.22 -3.51 -8.39
N GLN A 120 17.53 -2.37 -8.31
CA GLN A 120 17.50 -1.36 -9.36
C GLN A 120 18.88 -0.75 -9.58
N GLN A 121 19.60 -0.36 -8.52
CA GLN A 121 20.97 0.17 -8.61
C GLN A 121 21.93 -0.85 -9.23
N GLU A 122 21.91 -2.10 -8.79
CA GLU A 122 22.75 -3.16 -9.35
C GLU A 122 22.43 -3.44 -10.82
N SER A 123 21.14 -3.38 -11.21
CA SER A 123 20.73 -3.51 -12.61
C SER A 123 21.21 -2.34 -13.46
N ALA A 124 21.12 -1.11 -12.96
CA ALA A 124 21.59 0.09 -13.64
C ALA A 124 23.12 0.07 -13.81
N GLN A 125 23.85 -0.37 -12.78
CA GLN A 125 25.30 -0.55 -12.85
C GLN A 125 25.69 -1.61 -13.89
N ARG A 126 25.01 -2.76 -13.91
CA ARG A 126 25.24 -3.79 -14.93
C ARG A 126 24.93 -3.29 -16.34
N ALA A 127 23.85 -2.54 -16.53
CA ALA A 127 23.50 -1.95 -17.82
C ALA A 127 24.56 -0.93 -18.27
N ALA A 128 25.04 -0.05 -17.39
CA ALA A 128 26.09 0.92 -17.69
C ALA A 128 27.43 0.24 -18.05
N GLN A 129 27.79 -0.82 -17.32
CA GLN A 129 28.97 -1.63 -17.63
C GLN A 129 28.82 -2.32 -18.99
N ALA A 130 27.67 -2.92 -19.28
CA ALA A 130 27.39 -3.56 -20.56
C ALA A 130 27.46 -2.54 -21.73
N ALA A 131 26.91 -1.34 -21.55
CA ALA A 131 26.99 -0.26 -22.54
C ALA A 131 28.45 0.15 -22.80
N THR A 132 29.25 0.26 -21.74
CA THR A 132 30.69 0.62 -21.84
C THR A 132 31.48 -0.45 -22.58
N GLN A 133 31.30 -1.72 -22.22
CA GLN A 133 31.96 -2.86 -22.87
C GLN A 133 31.55 -2.97 -24.35
N ALA A 134 30.26 -2.80 -24.65
CA ALA A 134 29.74 -2.86 -26.01
C ALA A 134 30.30 -1.73 -26.89
N ARG A 135 30.42 -0.51 -26.37
CA ARG A 135 31.06 0.62 -27.07
C ARG A 135 32.55 0.38 -27.31
N ALA A 136 33.24 -0.21 -26.34
CA ALA A 136 34.65 -0.57 -26.48
C ALA A 136 34.86 -1.67 -27.53
N ALA A 137 33.93 -2.64 -27.61
CA ALA A 137 33.98 -3.72 -28.58
C ALA A 137 33.80 -3.24 -30.02
N CYS A 138 33.04 -2.15 -30.24
CA CYS A 138 32.92 -1.55 -31.55
C CYS A 138 32.96 -0.01 -31.54
N PRO A 139 34.16 0.60 -31.68
CA PRO A 139 34.31 2.05 -31.70
C PRO A 139 33.68 2.72 -32.94
N GLU A 140 33.34 1.96 -33.99
CA GLU A 140 32.68 2.48 -35.19
C GLU A 140 31.32 3.11 -34.88
N LEU A 141 30.63 2.70 -33.82
CA LEU A 141 29.38 3.32 -33.38
C LEU A 141 29.55 4.80 -32.98
N ALA A 142 30.76 5.20 -32.59
CA ALA A 142 31.10 6.60 -32.30
C ALA A 142 31.72 7.32 -33.51
N ASN A 143 31.96 6.62 -34.62
CA ASN A 143 32.64 7.16 -35.79
C ASN A 143 31.68 8.02 -36.62
N LYS A 144 31.81 9.35 -36.49
CA LYS A 144 30.99 10.33 -37.22
C LYS A 144 31.16 10.30 -38.74
N LYS A 145 32.17 9.60 -39.28
CA LYS A 145 32.34 9.43 -40.72
C LYS A 145 31.39 8.37 -41.29
N LEU A 146 30.89 7.47 -40.44
CA LEU A 146 29.88 6.49 -40.80
C LEU A 146 28.51 7.03 -40.37
N GLY A 147 27.50 6.79 -41.20
CA GLY A 147 26.11 6.92 -40.75
C GLY A 147 25.82 5.86 -39.68
N LEU A 148 24.83 6.11 -38.83
CA LEU A 148 24.51 5.25 -37.68
C LEU A 148 24.28 3.79 -38.12
N GLY A 149 23.48 3.58 -39.16
CA GLY A 149 23.20 2.25 -39.66
C GLY A 149 24.42 1.56 -40.30
N ALA A 150 25.28 2.30 -41.01
CA ALA A 150 26.54 1.76 -41.52
C ALA A 150 27.48 1.34 -40.39
N ALA A 151 27.55 2.13 -39.30
CA ALA A 151 28.32 1.78 -38.12
C ALA A 151 27.77 0.51 -37.45
N MET A 152 26.45 0.42 -37.25
CA MET A 152 25.78 -0.78 -36.71
C MET A 152 26.10 -2.04 -37.52
N VAL A 153 25.91 -2.00 -38.85
CA VAL A 153 26.23 -3.15 -39.71
C VAL A 153 27.71 -3.52 -39.64
N THR A 154 28.60 -2.52 -39.61
CA THR A 154 30.05 -2.77 -39.48
C THR A 154 30.37 -3.50 -38.19
N CYS A 155 29.73 -3.12 -37.08
CA CYS A 155 29.91 -3.76 -35.78
C CYS A 155 29.32 -5.17 -35.73
N LYS A 156 28.12 -5.36 -36.27
CA LYS A 156 27.50 -6.68 -36.41
C LYS A 156 28.41 -7.63 -37.20
N ASN A 157 28.94 -7.16 -38.34
CA ASN A 157 29.85 -7.96 -39.17
C ASN A 157 31.17 -8.31 -38.46
N LYS A 158 31.58 -7.55 -37.45
CA LYS A 158 32.71 -7.85 -36.57
C LYS A 158 32.35 -8.80 -35.41
N GLY A 159 31.11 -9.31 -35.37
CA GLY A 159 30.66 -10.28 -34.38
C GLY A 159 29.93 -9.68 -33.18
N MET A 160 29.59 -8.38 -33.21
CA MET A 160 28.78 -7.77 -32.15
C MET A 160 27.38 -8.41 -32.15
N SER A 161 26.89 -8.84 -30.99
CA SER A 161 25.54 -9.37 -30.86
C SER A 161 24.49 -8.25 -30.80
N GLU A 162 23.24 -8.59 -31.12
CA GLU A 162 22.12 -7.64 -31.03
C GLU A 162 22.00 -7.06 -29.62
N GLN A 163 22.13 -7.89 -28.58
CA GLN A 163 22.09 -7.45 -27.18
C GLN A 163 23.21 -6.46 -26.85
N GLN A 164 24.43 -6.71 -27.34
CA GLN A 164 25.54 -5.76 -27.18
C GLN A 164 25.21 -4.45 -27.90
N MET A 165 24.66 -4.52 -29.11
CA MET A 165 24.30 -3.32 -29.87
C MET A 165 23.23 -2.50 -29.15
N MET A 166 22.18 -3.16 -28.66
CA MET A 166 21.13 -2.53 -27.85
C MET A 166 21.68 -1.90 -26.57
N ALA A 167 22.63 -2.56 -25.89
CA ALA A 167 23.27 -2.00 -24.71
C ALA A 167 24.00 -0.67 -25.00
N THR A 168 24.53 -0.46 -26.20
CA THR A 168 25.19 0.82 -26.55
C THR A 168 24.25 2.02 -26.60
N PHE A 169 22.94 1.79 -26.68
CA PHE A 169 21.90 2.82 -26.70
C PHE A 169 21.15 2.94 -25.37
N GLY A 170 21.46 2.11 -24.37
CA GLY A 170 20.72 2.05 -23.10
C GLY A 170 20.74 3.33 -22.26
N ASP A 171 21.66 4.25 -22.54
CA ASP A 171 21.77 5.58 -21.91
C ASP A 171 21.24 6.72 -22.80
N ALA A 172 20.76 6.43 -24.01
CA ALA A 172 20.16 7.42 -24.90
C ALA A 172 18.75 7.82 -24.40
N PRO A 173 18.20 8.98 -24.80
CA PRO A 173 16.81 9.31 -24.51
C PRO A 173 15.83 8.26 -25.07
N ILE A 174 14.71 7.99 -24.39
CA ILE A 174 13.73 6.94 -24.77
C ILE A 174 13.33 6.99 -26.25
N ALA A 175 13.11 8.18 -26.81
CA ALA A 175 12.78 8.34 -28.23
C ALA A 175 13.90 7.85 -29.15
N ALA A 176 15.16 8.12 -28.79
CA ALA A 176 16.34 7.64 -29.52
C ALA A 176 16.55 6.14 -29.31
N GLN A 177 16.22 5.59 -28.12
CA GLN A 177 16.27 4.16 -27.87
C GLN A 177 15.27 3.38 -28.73
N ALA A 178 14.02 3.85 -28.81
CA ALA A 178 12.98 3.21 -29.62
C ALA A 178 13.31 3.26 -31.13
N TYR A 179 13.92 4.35 -31.56
CA TYR A 179 14.44 4.47 -32.93
C TYR A 179 15.60 3.51 -33.18
N ALA A 180 16.61 3.50 -32.30
CA ALA A 180 17.77 2.63 -32.44
C ALA A 180 17.38 1.15 -32.35
N SER A 181 16.40 0.78 -31.51
CA SER A 181 15.91 -0.59 -31.41
C SER A 181 15.31 -1.09 -32.71
N ALA A 182 14.53 -0.26 -33.40
CA ALA A 182 13.93 -0.66 -34.67
C ALA A 182 14.98 -0.86 -35.77
N VAL A 183 15.98 0.03 -35.83
CA VAL A 183 17.10 -0.10 -36.77
C VAL A 183 17.94 -1.35 -36.48
N VAL A 184 18.27 -1.59 -35.20
CA VAL A 184 19.02 -2.78 -34.77
C VAL A 184 18.24 -4.04 -35.12
N GLN A 185 16.96 -4.11 -34.77
CA GLN A 185 16.11 -5.27 -35.05
C GLN A 185 16.11 -5.61 -36.54
N ASP A 186 15.86 -4.64 -37.42
CA ASP A 186 15.86 -4.86 -38.88
C ASP A 186 17.24 -5.32 -39.39
N ILE A 187 18.34 -4.74 -38.89
CA ILE A 187 19.70 -5.13 -39.28
C ILE A 187 20.01 -6.59 -38.90
N TYR A 188 19.56 -7.06 -37.73
CA TYR A 188 19.81 -8.43 -37.28
C TYR A 188 18.83 -9.43 -37.91
N GLU A 189 17.53 -9.16 -37.87
CA GLU A 189 16.50 -10.07 -38.36
C GLU A 189 16.55 -10.25 -39.89
N ASP A 190 16.71 -9.18 -40.66
CA ASP A 190 16.81 -9.25 -42.12
C ASP A 190 18.26 -9.55 -42.58
N ASN A 191 19.14 -9.84 -41.62
CA ASN A 191 20.56 -10.13 -41.82
C ASN A 191 21.29 -9.13 -42.74
N VAL A 192 21.06 -7.83 -42.54
CA VAL A 192 21.74 -6.78 -43.30
C VAL A 192 23.26 -6.85 -43.05
N THR A 193 24.05 -7.02 -44.12
CA THR A 193 25.53 -7.11 -44.06
C THR A 193 26.24 -5.96 -44.79
N SER A 194 25.55 -5.22 -45.64
CA SER A 194 26.12 -4.09 -46.36
C SER A 194 26.01 -2.80 -45.54
N PRO A 195 27.12 -2.08 -45.25
CA PRO A 195 27.06 -0.80 -44.53
C PRO A 195 26.17 0.23 -45.23
N ARG A 196 26.12 0.20 -46.57
CA ARG A 196 25.22 1.06 -47.35
C ARG A 196 23.75 0.76 -47.03
N ARG A 197 23.35 -0.51 -47.06
CA ARG A 197 21.98 -0.90 -46.67
C ARG A 197 21.68 -0.57 -45.22
N GLY A 198 22.67 -0.68 -44.33
CA GLY A 198 22.54 -0.21 -42.95
C GLY A 198 22.11 1.26 -42.88
N ASN A 199 22.75 2.14 -43.65
CA ASN A 199 22.33 3.54 -43.73
C ASN A 199 20.92 3.69 -44.31
N ASP A 200 20.55 2.90 -45.32
CA ASP A 200 19.19 2.95 -45.88
C ASP A 200 18.13 2.60 -44.82
N VAL A 201 18.40 1.62 -43.95
CA VAL A 201 17.55 1.26 -42.79
C VAL A 201 17.44 2.44 -41.84
N SER A 202 18.56 2.99 -41.40
CA SER A 202 18.58 4.12 -40.46
C SER A 202 17.86 5.34 -41.04
N ASP A 203 18.14 5.71 -42.29
CA ASP A 203 17.53 6.86 -42.95
C ASP A 203 16.01 6.71 -43.10
N TYR A 204 15.53 5.49 -43.28
CA TYR A 204 14.09 5.21 -43.33
C TYR A 204 13.40 5.55 -42.01
N TYR A 205 13.92 5.05 -40.90
CA TYR A 205 13.35 5.32 -39.59
C TYR A 205 13.48 6.82 -39.23
N ASP A 206 14.57 7.51 -39.62
CA ASP A 206 14.77 8.94 -39.29
C ASP A 206 13.71 9.78 -40.02
N LYS A 207 13.42 9.43 -41.27
CA LYS A 207 12.37 10.08 -42.06
C LYS A 207 10.99 9.88 -41.44
N CYS A 208 10.63 8.69 -40.95
CA CYS A 208 9.34 8.52 -40.27
C CYS A 208 9.29 9.32 -38.97
N TYR A 209 10.37 9.27 -38.17
CA TYR A 209 10.45 9.95 -36.89
C TYR A 209 10.25 11.46 -37.06
N ARG A 210 10.93 12.07 -38.02
CA ARG A 210 10.75 13.49 -38.35
C ARG A 210 9.36 13.84 -38.88
N ARG A 211 8.68 12.90 -39.55
CA ARG A 211 7.31 13.08 -40.06
C ARG A 211 6.24 12.85 -38.99
N GLY A 212 6.59 12.26 -37.83
CA GLY A 212 5.63 11.89 -36.80
C GLY A 212 4.65 10.79 -37.24
N THR A 213 5.00 10.02 -38.27
CA THR A 213 4.15 8.94 -38.81
C THR A 213 4.68 7.58 -38.36
N PRO A 214 3.80 6.57 -38.15
CA PRO A 214 4.24 5.19 -37.95
C PRO A 214 5.19 4.74 -39.08
N CYS A 215 6.28 4.07 -38.75
CA CYS A 215 7.10 3.36 -39.73
C CYS A 215 6.51 1.95 -39.94
N PRO A 216 5.87 1.65 -41.08
CA PRO A 216 5.70 0.24 -41.46
C PRO A 216 7.09 -0.38 -41.66
N ARG A 217 7.33 -1.60 -41.20
CA ARG A 217 8.63 -2.24 -41.40
C ARG A 217 8.75 -2.78 -42.83
N PRO A 218 9.67 -2.29 -43.68
CA PRO A 218 10.00 -2.92 -44.96
C PRO A 218 10.96 -4.10 -44.74
N GLN A 219 11.15 -4.93 -45.76
CA GLN A 219 12.18 -5.98 -45.78
C GLN A 219 13.47 -5.43 -46.40
N TRP A 220 14.62 -5.69 -45.76
CA TRP A 220 15.92 -5.07 -46.08
C TRP A 220 16.96 -5.95 -46.79
#